data_AF-A0A352VRS7-F1
#
_entry.id   AF-A0A352VRS7-F1
#
_cell.length_a   1.000
_cell.length_b   1.000
_cell.length_c   1.000
_cell.angle_alpha   90.00
_cell.angle_beta   90.00
_cell.angle_gamma   90.00
#
_symmetry.space_group_name_H-M   'P 1'
#
loop_
_entity.id
_entity.type
_entity.pdbx_description
1 polymer ?
#
loop_
_entity_poly.entity_id
_entity_poly.type
_entity_poly.pdbx_seq_one_letter_code
_entity_poly.pdbx_strand_id
1 'polypeptide(L)'
;KPDDPTLTGEIVGGSVQIGDVTYTSTDVAQLTGTLDSKDSAPYVLIGFGKHTSTGIGLFLDLGAAFIGEPVVSLDATGNSTLIGTSEFQAELRKQEINIENDLGSYIKVWPIINIGLRIGVGGS
;
A
#
# COMPACT_ATOMS: atom_id res chain seq x y z
N LYS A 1 -12.26 3.80 7.35
CA LYS A 1 -11.05 3.18 6.78
C LYS A 1 -10.54 2.15 7.80
N PRO A 2 -10.09 0.95 7.40
CA PRO A 2 -9.34 0.05 8.28
C PRO A 2 -8.08 0.75 8.80
N ASP A 3 -7.53 0.36 9.95
CA ASP A 3 -6.30 0.96 10.48
C ASP A 3 -5.15 0.91 9.45
N ASP A 4 -4.25 1.90 9.51
CA ASP A 4 -3.12 1.98 8.57
C ASP A 4 -2.25 0.72 8.66
N PRO A 5 -1.88 0.10 7.53
CA PRO A 5 -1.00 -1.05 7.54
C PRO A 5 0.34 -0.68 8.20
N THR A 6 0.67 -1.38 9.27
CA THR A 6 1.98 -1.30 9.95
C THR A 6 2.77 -2.57 9.67
N LEU A 7 4.04 -2.41 9.29
CA LEU A 7 5.00 -3.49 9.15
C LEU A 7 6.13 -3.29 10.15
N THR A 8 6.40 -4.31 10.96
CA THR A 8 7.48 -4.29 11.94
C THR A 8 8.54 -5.31 11.56
N GLY A 9 9.80 -4.86 11.46
CA GLY A 9 10.97 -5.71 11.26
C GLY A 9 11.89 -5.67 12.47
N GLU A 10 12.21 -6.84 13.03
CA GLU A 10 13.29 -7.00 14.01
C GLU A 10 14.59 -7.43 13.32
N ILE A 11 15.71 -6.87 13.76
CA ILE A 11 17.02 -7.15 13.17
C ILE A 11 17.84 -7.96 14.15
N VAL A 12 18.00 -9.25 13.85
CA VAL A 12 18.71 -10.20 14.72
C VAL A 12 19.98 -10.68 14.03
N GLY A 13 21.14 -10.29 14.57
CA GLY A 13 22.45 -10.79 14.13
C GLY A 13 22.85 -10.42 12.70
N GLY A 14 22.29 -9.34 12.16
CA GLY A 14 22.48 -8.88 10.78
C GLY A 14 22.57 -7.36 10.66
N SER A 15 22.33 -6.84 9.46
CA SER A 15 22.35 -5.41 9.16
C SER A 15 21.18 -5.00 8.26
N VAL A 16 20.84 -3.71 8.28
CA VAL A 16 19.84 -3.08 7.42
C VAL A 16 20.42 -1.86 6.75
N GLN A 17 20.02 -1.63 5.50
CA GLN A 17 20.26 -0.37 4.84
C GLN A 17 19.10 0.58 5.15
N ILE A 18 19.44 1.76 5.67
CA ILE A 18 18.51 2.87 5.87
C ILE A 18 19.13 4.06 5.13
N GLY A 19 18.44 4.53 4.09
CA GLY A 19 18.98 5.52 3.18
C GLY A 19 20.16 4.93 2.41
N ASP A 20 21.31 5.60 2.46
CA ASP A 20 22.54 5.09 1.87
C ASP A 20 23.42 4.33 2.87
N VAL A 21 23.07 4.33 4.16
CA VAL A 21 23.92 3.82 5.23
C VAL A 21 23.45 2.44 5.68
N THR A 22 24.42 1.55 5.94
CA THR A 22 24.15 0.23 6.51
C THR A 22 24.39 0.27 8.02
N TYR A 23 23.36 -0.10 8.78
CA TYR A 23 23.36 -0.19 10.23
C TYR A 23 23.30 -1.65 10.66
N THR A 24 23.99 -1.98 11.75
CA THR A 24 23.97 -3.34 12.32
C THR A 24 22.84 -3.50 13.34
N SER A 25 22.56 -4.74 13.75
CA SER A 25 21.59 -5.01 14.83
C SER A 25 21.95 -4.37 16.18
N THR A 26 23.22 -3.97 16.38
CA THR A 26 23.63 -3.22 17.57
C THR A 26 23.33 -1.72 17.47
N ASP A 27 23.23 -1.21 16.25
CA ASP A 27 22.87 0.18 15.96
C ASP A 27 21.35 0.36 15.97
N VAL A 28 20.66 -0.49 15.22
CA VAL A 28 19.21 -0.51 15.04
C VAL A 28 18.69 -1.92 15.35
N ALA A 29 17.88 -2.04 16.39
CA ALA A 29 17.29 -3.30 16.83
C ALA A 29 15.97 -3.59 16.10
N GLN A 30 15.16 -2.56 15.89
CA GLN A 30 13.83 -2.68 15.26
C GLN A 30 13.59 -1.48 14.34
N LEU A 31 12.95 -1.76 13.21
CA LEU A 31 12.44 -0.75 12.28
C LEU A 31 10.94 -1.01 12.09
N THR A 32 10.12 0.02 12.32
CA THR A 32 8.68 -0.02 12.12
C THR A 32 8.33 0.91 10.98
N GLY A 33 7.66 0.41 9.95
CA GLY A 33 7.14 1.21 8.85
C GLY A 33 5.62 1.27 8.87
N THR A 34 5.08 2.47 8.66
CA THR A 34 3.64 2.71 8.53
C THR A 34 3.35 3.27 7.15
N LEU A 35 2.34 2.71 6.49
CA LEU A 35 1.87 3.15 5.18
C LEU A 35 0.57 3.92 5.35
N ASP A 36 0.62 5.24 5.24
CA ASP A 36 -0.58 6.07 5.23
C ASP A 36 -1.05 6.28 3.79
N SER A 37 -2.22 5.71 3.48
CA SER A 37 -2.87 5.85 2.17
C SER A 37 -4.06 6.79 2.26
N LYS A 38 -4.34 7.50 1.15
CA LYS A 38 -5.52 8.37 1.05
C LYS A 38 -6.81 7.65 1.45
N ASP A 39 -7.70 8.36 2.12
CA ASP A 39 -8.98 7.83 2.63
C ASP A 39 -9.96 7.35 1.56
N SER A 40 -9.75 7.78 0.31
CA SER A 40 -10.59 7.38 -0.82
C SER A 40 -9.74 7.18 -2.06
N ALA A 41 -10.11 6.15 -2.83
CA ALA A 41 -9.50 5.83 -4.12
C ALA A 41 -10.61 5.88 -5.18
N PRO A 42 -10.63 6.90 -6.07
CA PRO A 42 -11.57 6.93 -7.17
C PRO A 42 -11.35 5.73 -8.08
N TYR A 43 -12.43 5.22 -8.68
CA TYR A 43 -12.37 4.07 -9.57
C TYR A 43 -13.27 4.27 -10.79
N VAL A 44 -12.92 3.61 -11.89
CA VAL A 44 -13.69 3.59 -13.12
C VAL A 44 -13.93 2.15 -13.52
N LEU A 45 -15.19 1.82 -13.83
CA LEU A 45 -15.60 0.52 -14.35
C LEU A 45 -16.27 0.70 -15.71
N ILE A 46 -16.02 -0.24 -16.60
CA ILE A 46 -16.74 -0.42 -17.86
C ILE A 46 -17.48 -1.75 -17.76
N GLY A 47 -18.80 -1.69 -17.83
CA GLY A 47 -19.67 -2.86 -17.70
C GLY A 47 -20.11 -3.41 -19.05
N PHE A 48 -20.04 -4.73 -19.18
CA PHE A 48 -20.56 -5.51 -20.30
C PHE A 48 -21.63 -6.47 -19.78
N GLY A 49 -22.83 -6.40 -20.34
CA GLY A 49 -23.91 -7.27 -19.90
C GLY A 49 -25.10 -7.24 -20.83
N LYS A 50 -25.84 -8.35 -20.87
CA LYS A 50 -27.06 -8.45 -21.68
C LYS A 50 -28.24 -7.91 -20.87
N HIS A 51 -29.02 -6.97 -21.43
CA HIS A 51 -30.30 -6.58 -20.84
C HIS A 51 -31.36 -7.66 -21.08
N THR A 52 -31.83 -8.30 -20.00
CA THR A 52 -32.91 -9.29 -19.98
C THR A 52 -34.09 -8.76 -19.16
N SER A 53 -35.29 -8.69 -19.75
CA SER A 53 -36.52 -8.31 -19.04
C SER A 53 -37.05 -9.44 -18.15
N THR A 54 -36.79 -10.69 -18.54
CA THR A 54 -37.07 -11.91 -17.77
C THR A 54 -35.86 -12.86 -17.86
N GLY A 55 -35.66 -13.70 -16.84
CA GLY A 55 -34.62 -14.74 -16.82
C GLY A 55 -33.24 -14.28 -16.30
N ILE A 56 -32.25 -15.16 -16.38
CA ILE A 56 -30.88 -14.94 -15.86
C ILE A 56 -30.02 -14.27 -16.94
N GLY A 57 -29.29 -13.22 -16.56
CA GLY A 57 -28.26 -12.60 -17.38
C GLY A 57 -26.91 -12.61 -16.67
N LEU A 58 -25.83 -12.58 -17.45
CA LEU A 58 -24.47 -12.42 -16.95
C LEU A 58 -24.02 -10.97 -17.14
N PHE A 59 -23.16 -10.49 -16.24
CA PHE A 59 -22.42 -9.26 -16.44
C PHE A 59 -20.95 -9.44 -16.04
N LEU A 60 -20.11 -8.63 -16.70
CA LEU A 60 -18.69 -8.50 -16.46
C LEU A 60 -18.38 -7.02 -16.36
N ASP A 61 -17.79 -6.59 -15.24
CA ASP A 61 -17.24 -5.24 -15.11
C ASP A 61 -15.72 -5.32 -15.06
N LEU A 62 -15.07 -4.52 -15.90
CA LEU A 62 -13.62 -4.35 -15.91
C LEU A 62 -13.30 -2.92 -15.53
N GLY A 63 -12.29 -2.73 -14.70
CA GLY A 63 -11.92 -1.40 -14.31
C GLY A 63 -10.64 -1.31 -13.52
N ALA A 64 -10.44 -0.13 -12.96
CA ALA A 64 -9.28 0.15 -12.15
C ALA A 64 -9.61 1.16 -11.04
N ALA A 65 -8.99 0.98 -9.88
CA ALA A 65 -8.95 1.97 -8.81
C ALA A 65 -7.62 2.74 -8.85
N PHE A 66 -7.70 4.05 -8.68
CA PHE A 66 -6.56 4.95 -8.58
C PHE A 66 -6.27 5.17 -7.10
N ILE A 67 -5.41 4.32 -6.55
CA ILE A 67 -5.08 4.28 -5.12
C ILE A 67 -4.02 5.32 -4.74
N GLY A 68 -3.30 5.87 -5.72
CA GLY A 68 -2.33 6.95 -5.53
C GLY A 68 -1.01 6.47 -4.91
N GLU A 69 -0.20 7.43 -4.47
CA GLU A 69 1.07 7.19 -3.78
C GLU A 69 0.81 7.28 -2.26
N PRO A 70 1.12 6.24 -1.47
CA PRO A 70 1.05 6.30 -0.03
C PRO A 70 2.21 7.12 0.54
N VAL A 71 2.00 7.71 1.70
CA VAL A 71 3.06 8.31 2.52
C VAL A 71 3.66 7.22 3.41
N VAL A 72 4.97 7.17 3.50
CA VAL A 72 5.71 6.21 4.32
C VAL A 72 6.28 6.94 5.53
N SER A 73 6.03 6.41 6.72
CA SER A 73 6.70 6.83 7.95
C SER A 73 7.50 5.68 8.52
N LEU A 74 8.76 5.91 8.87
CA LEU A 74 9.65 4.93 9.50
C LEU A 74 10.04 5.38 10.91
N ASP A 75 10.00 4.45 11.84
CA ASP A 75 10.47 4.60 13.22
C ASP A 75 11.49 3.52 13.54
N ALA A 76 12.53 3.87 14.30
CA ALA A 76 13.60 2.95 14.69
C ALA A 76 13.81 2.91 16.20
N THR A 77 14.15 1.73 16.72
CA THR A 77 14.63 1.54 18.10
C THR A 77 15.99 0.84 18.09
N GLY A 78 16.77 1.01 19.17
CA GLY A 78 18.15 0.55 19.22
C GLY A 78 19.04 1.50 20.01
N ASN A 79 20.25 1.76 19.51
CA ASN A 79 21.20 2.64 20.17
C ASN A 79 20.69 4.09 20.19
N SER A 80 20.27 4.57 21.36
CA SER A 80 19.60 5.87 21.52
C SER A 80 20.49 7.07 21.19
N THR A 81 21.81 6.98 21.40
CA THR A 81 22.74 8.06 21.03
C THR A 81 23.01 8.13 19.54
N LEU A 82 22.71 7.06 18.78
CA LEU A 82 22.79 7.04 17.32
C LEU A 82 21.44 7.46 16.70
N ILE A 83 20.34 6.83 17.12
CA ILE A 83 19.02 7.01 16.52
C ILE A 83 18.49 8.43 16.70
N GLY A 84 18.88 9.11 17.78
CA GLY A 84 18.53 10.52 18.02
C GLY A 84 19.34 11.54 17.23
N THR A 85 20.33 11.12 16.44
CA THR A 85 21.20 12.05 15.68
C THR A 85 20.50 12.61 14.46
N SER A 86 20.86 13.84 14.06
CA SER A 86 20.38 14.46 12.83
C SER A 86 20.73 13.63 11.59
N GLU A 87 21.89 12.98 11.61
CA GLU A 87 22.43 12.16 10.53
C GLU A 87 21.58 10.91 10.33
N PHE A 88 21.33 10.15 11.40
CA PHE A 88 20.44 8.97 11.33
C PHE A 88 19.04 9.36 10.85
N GLN A 89 18.51 10.45 11.39
CA GLN A 89 17.18 10.97 11.05
C GLN A 89 17.10 11.48 9.60
N ALA A 90 18.21 11.91 9.00
CA ALA A 90 18.27 12.25 7.58
C ALA A 90 18.24 11.00 6.69
N GLU A 91 19.00 9.97 7.06
CA GLU A 91 18.99 8.69 6.35
C GLU A 91 17.63 7.97 6.44
N LEU A 92 16.95 8.07 7.61
CA LEU A 92 15.61 7.52 7.79
C LEU A 92 14.59 8.17 6.86
N ARG A 93 14.60 9.51 6.76
CA ARG A 93 13.74 10.25 5.82
C ARG A 93 14.07 9.96 4.36
N LYS A 94 15.35 9.77 4.05
CA LYS A 94 15.76 9.34 2.72
C LYS A 94 15.21 7.96 2.39
N GLN A 95 15.22 7.04 3.35
CA GLN A 95 14.62 5.72 3.18
C GLN A 95 13.11 5.78 2.97
N GLU A 96 12.38 6.61 3.72
CA GLU A 96 10.95 6.87 3.51
C GLU A 96 10.67 7.27 2.05
N ILE A 97 11.36 8.30 1.56
CA ILE A 97 11.21 8.81 0.19
C ILE A 97 11.57 7.75 -0.86
N ASN A 98 12.61 6.95 -0.62
CA ASN A 98 12.98 5.86 -1.53
C ASN A 98 11.84 4.83 -1.64
N ILE A 99 11.26 4.42 -0.51
CA ILE A 99 10.12 3.49 -0.49
C ILE A 99 8.90 4.11 -1.16
N GLU A 100 8.58 5.38 -0.90
CA GLU A 100 7.47 6.09 -1.55
C GLU A 100 7.63 6.11 -3.07
N ASN A 101 8.82 6.42 -3.57
CA ASN A 101 9.11 6.44 -5.00
C ASN A 101 8.97 5.06 -5.63
N ASP A 102 9.49 4.02 -4.96
CA ASP A 102 9.36 2.65 -5.42
C ASP A 102 7.89 2.24 -5.47
N LEU A 103 7.14 2.39 -4.37
CA LEU A 103 5.71 2.06 -4.31
C LEU A 103 4.89 2.86 -5.32
N GLY A 104 5.17 4.15 -5.47
CA GLY A 104 4.53 5.02 -6.46
C GLY A 104 4.84 4.62 -7.90
N SER A 105 5.94 3.92 -8.16
CA SER A 105 6.22 3.38 -9.50
C SER A 105 5.44 2.08 -9.79
N TYR A 106 5.19 1.25 -8.77
CA TYR A 106 4.59 -0.08 -8.93
C TYR A 106 3.07 -0.14 -8.69
N ILE A 107 2.51 0.68 -7.78
CA ILE A 107 1.17 0.45 -7.19
C ILE A 107 0.26 1.69 -7.30
N LYS A 108 0.32 2.46 -8.40
CA LYS A 108 -0.59 3.60 -8.60
C LYS A 108 -2.04 3.21 -8.96
N VAL A 109 -2.19 2.06 -9.61
CA VAL A 109 -3.44 1.61 -10.22
C VAL A 109 -3.67 0.14 -9.90
N TRP A 110 -4.83 -0.17 -9.34
CA TRP A 110 -5.22 -1.55 -8.98
C TRP A 110 -6.31 -2.06 -9.93
N PRO A 111 -6.10 -3.18 -10.65
CA PRO A 111 -7.11 -3.73 -11.56
C PRO A 111 -8.29 -4.34 -10.79
N ILE A 112 -9.51 -4.12 -11.28
CA ILE A 112 -10.75 -4.68 -10.74
C ILE A 112 -11.43 -5.51 -11.82
N ILE A 113 -11.86 -6.72 -11.44
CA ILE A 113 -12.63 -7.63 -12.29
C ILE A 113 -13.81 -8.15 -11.46
N ASN A 114 -15.03 -7.84 -11.89
CA ASN A 114 -16.25 -8.35 -11.27
C ASN A 114 -17.02 -9.23 -12.26
N ILE A 115 -17.47 -10.39 -11.80
CA ILE A 115 -18.30 -11.31 -12.58
C ILE A 115 -19.55 -11.60 -11.75
N GLY A 116 -20.73 -11.45 -12.35
CA GLY A 116 -21.97 -11.66 -11.62
C GLY A 116 -23.16 -12.08 -12.47
N LEU A 117 -24.23 -12.48 -11.77
CA LEU A 117 -25.52 -12.87 -12.32
C LEU A 117 -26.54 -11.76 -12.03
N ARG A 118 -27.38 -11.44 -13.00
CA ARG A 118 -28.62 -10.66 -12.81
C ARG A 118 -29.82 -11.58 -13.01
N ILE A 119 -30.91 -11.30 -12.31
CA ILE A 119 -32.18 -12.01 -12.48
C ILE A 119 -33.26 -10.98 -12.82
N GLY A 120 -33.86 -11.12 -14.00
CA GLY A 120 -35.04 -10.36 -14.39
C GLY A 120 -36.31 -11.13 -14.03
N VAL A 121 -37.16 -10.54 -13.20
CA VAL A 121 -38.50 -11.03 -12.89
C VAL A 121 -39.51 -10.07 -13.52
N GLY A 122 -39.80 -10.27 -14.81
CA GLY A 122 -40.83 -9.51 -15.50
C GLY A 122 -42.22 -9.89 -15.00
N GLY A 123 -42.95 -8.92 -14.46
CA GLY A 123 -44.41 -8.98 -14.34
C GLY A 123 -45.06 -8.50 -15.64
N SER A 124 -46.09 -9.21 -16.08
CA SER A 124 -46.96 -8.80 -17.20
C SER A 124 -47.81 -7.59 -16.81
#